data_AF-A0A7S2N605-F1
#
_entry.id   AF-A0A7S2N605-F1
#
_cell.length_a   1.000
_cell.length_b   1.000
_cell.length_c   1.000
_cell.angle_alpha   90.00
_cell.angle_beta   90.00
_cell.angle_gamma   90.00
#
_symmetry.space_group_name_H-M   'P 1'
#
loop_
_entity.id
_entity.type
_entity.pdbx_description
1 polymer ?
#
loop_
_entity_poly.entity_id
_entity_poly.type
_entity_poly.pdbx_seq_one_letter_code
_entity_poly.pdbx_strand_id
1 'polypeptide(L)'
;WLRARPPFDFVLDGPNVAYYSQNYEGGRFSFEQIDNLIESLRAEHPHARILLLMPQKYLSLEIPNHTTATASKTKVTEVDQTLVRSWRDAGLLYTCAPELYDDWYWMFATVAETRAEEPA
;
A
#
# COMPACT_ATOMS: atom_id res chain seq x y z
N TRP A 1 -0.35 14.03 10.02
CA TRP A 1 -0.94 12.67 10.05
C TRP A 1 0.05 11.66 10.62
N LEU A 2 1.23 11.50 10.01
CA LEU A 2 2.28 10.56 10.44
C LEU A 2 2.74 10.80 11.88
N ARG A 3 3.23 12.01 12.19
CA ARG A 3 3.65 12.43 13.55
C ARG A 3 2.56 12.38 14.65
N ALA A 4 1.29 12.25 14.25
CA ALA A 4 0.17 12.19 15.20
C ALA A 4 -0.19 10.74 15.58
N ARG A 5 0.60 9.75 15.14
CA ARG A 5 0.42 8.32 15.39
C ARG A 5 1.69 7.74 16.01
N PRO A 6 1.58 6.62 16.74
CA PRO A 6 2.77 5.87 17.12
C PRO A 6 3.55 5.43 15.87
N PRO A 7 4.88 5.28 15.97
CA PRO A 7 5.73 4.94 14.83
C PRO A 7 5.29 3.68 14.10
N PHE A 8 5.65 3.57 12.83
CA PHE A 8 5.45 2.39 12.00
C PHE A 8 6.78 1.67 11.81
N ASP A 9 6.77 0.34 11.93
CA ASP A 9 7.93 -0.52 11.77
C ASP A 9 8.14 -0.89 10.30
N PHE A 10 7.05 -0.96 9.52
CA PHE A 10 7.08 -1.25 8.09
C PHE A 10 6.31 -0.20 7.30
N VAL A 11 6.91 0.26 6.20
CA VAL A 11 6.26 1.13 5.20
C VAL A 11 6.17 0.35 3.90
N LEU A 12 4.96 0.21 3.36
CA LEU A 12 4.69 -0.55 2.14
C LEU A 12 4.28 0.38 1.01
N ASP A 13 4.97 0.24 -0.13
CA ASP A 13 4.54 0.76 -1.42
C ASP A 13 3.46 -0.19 -1.99
N GLY A 14 2.19 0.18 -1.79
CA GLY A 14 1.05 -0.63 -2.18
C GLY A 14 1.05 -0.99 -3.67
N PRO A 15 1.16 -0.02 -4.59
CA PRO A 15 1.22 -0.29 -6.02
C PRO A 15 2.37 -1.22 -6.43
N ASN A 16 3.58 -1.04 -5.90
CA ASN A 16 4.69 -1.93 -6.24
C ASN A 16 4.41 -3.38 -5.83
N VAL A 17 3.88 -3.59 -4.62
CA VAL A 17 3.51 -4.93 -4.14
C VAL A 17 2.39 -5.53 -4.99
N ALA A 18 1.35 -4.76 -5.30
CA ALA A 18 0.21 -5.23 -6.08
C ALA A 18 0.51 -5.54 -7.55
N TYR A 19 1.56 -4.93 -8.12
CA TYR A 19 2.00 -5.20 -9.49
C TYR A 19 3.19 -6.15 -9.56
N TYR A 20 3.69 -6.64 -8.42
CA TYR A 20 4.84 -7.53 -8.40
C TYR A 20 4.55 -8.80 -9.21
N SER A 21 5.34 -8.99 -10.27
CA SER A 21 5.22 -10.12 -11.21
C SER A 21 3.84 -10.23 -11.90
N GLN A 22 3.14 -9.12 -12.12
CA GLN A 22 1.84 -9.08 -12.80
C GLN A 22 1.92 -8.87 -14.32
N ASN A 23 3.11 -8.88 -14.91
CA ASN A 23 3.36 -8.71 -16.34
C ASN A 23 3.17 -10.01 -17.15
N TYR A 24 2.06 -10.70 -16.93
CA TYR A 24 1.64 -11.89 -17.67
C TYR A 24 0.25 -11.70 -18.29
N GLU A 25 -0.17 -12.61 -19.17
CA GLU A 25 -1.49 -12.52 -19.81
C GLU A 25 -2.62 -12.59 -18.76
N GLY A 26 -3.43 -11.52 -18.68
CA GLY A 26 -4.48 -11.39 -17.67
C GLY A 26 -4.01 -10.89 -16.30
N GLY A 27 -2.70 -10.58 -16.16
CA GLY A 27 -2.16 -9.97 -14.95
C GLY A 27 -2.72 -8.57 -14.69
N ARG A 28 -2.91 -8.25 -13.43
CA ARG A 28 -3.63 -7.06 -12.97
C ARG A 28 -3.16 -6.64 -11.58
N PHE A 29 -3.58 -5.45 -11.14
CA PHE A 29 -3.34 -5.03 -9.76
C PHE A 29 -3.96 -6.04 -8.78
N SER A 30 -3.15 -6.60 -7.88
CA SER A 30 -3.57 -7.64 -6.94
C SER A 30 -3.64 -7.13 -5.50
N PHE A 31 -4.87 -6.94 -4.99
CA PHE A 31 -5.09 -6.63 -3.57
C PHE A 31 -4.70 -7.81 -2.67
N GLU A 32 -4.90 -9.03 -3.15
CA GLU A 32 -4.52 -10.27 -2.44
C GLU A 32 -3.01 -10.36 -2.21
N GLN A 33 -2.17 -9.91 -3.16
CA GLN A 33 -0.72 -9.87 -2.95
C GLN A 33 -0.33 -8.93 -1.80
N ILE A 34 -0.98 -7.77 -1.69
CA ILE A 34 -0.78 -6.84 -0.57
C ILE A 34 -1.20 -7.51 0.75
N ASP A 35 -2.38 -8.12 0.78
CA ASP A 35 -2.91 -8.75 1.99
C ASP A 35 -2.03 -9.90 2.47
N ASN A 36 -1.58 -10.77 1.57
CA ASN A 36 -0.67 -11.86 1.88
C ASN A 36 0.67 -11.37 2.47
N LEU A 37 1.19 -10.23 2.00
CA LEU A 37 2.39 -9.61 2.57
C LEU A 37 2.11 -9.08 3.98
N ILE A 38 0.98 -8.39 4.19
CA ILE A 38 0.57 -7.87 5.50
C ILE A 38 0.43 -9.02 6.51
N GLU A 39 -0.25 -10.10 6.14
CA GLU A 39 -0.45 -11.25 7.02
C GLU A 39 0.86 -11.99 7.32
N SER A 40 1.76 -12.10 6.33
CA SER A 40 3.10 -12.66 6.54
C SER A 40 3.92 -11.81 7.53
N LEU A 41 3.94 -10.49 7.36
CA LEU A 41 4.62 -9.57 8.27
C LEU A 41 4.03 -9.63 9.69
N ARG A 42 2.71 -9.76 9.83
CA ARG A 42 2.05 -9.91 11.14
C ARG A 42 2.37 -11.25 11.80
N ALA A 43 2.49 -12.33 11.02
CA ALA A 43 2.87 -13.63 11.54
C ALA A 43 4.31 -13.64 12.07
N GLU A 44 5.23 -12.97 11.36
CA GLU A 44 6.63 -12.86 11.76
C GLU A 44 6.87 -11.82 12.86
N HIS A 45 6.12 -10.72 12.83
CA HIS A 45 6.24 -9.60 13.76
C HIS A 45 4.87 -9.18 14.35
N PRO A 46 4.32 -9.93 15.33
CA PRO A 46 2.95 -9.74 15.84
C PRO A 46 2.64 -8.36 16.45
N HIS A 47 3.67 -7.61 16.82
CA HIS A 47 3.55 -6.27 17.41
C HIS A 47 3.94 -5.14 16.46
N ALA A 48 4.40 -5.48 15.24
CA ALA A 48 4.82 -4.48 14.28
C ALA A 48 3.63 -3.70 13.73
N ARG A 49 3.83 -2.40 13.56
CA ARG A 49 2.88 -1.47 12.97
C ARG A 49 3.24 -1.28 11.50
N ILE A 50 2.29 -1.58 10.63
CA ILE A 50 2.46 -1.50 9.18
C ILE A 50 1.76 -0.23 8.69
N LEU A 51 2.41 0.50 7.78
CA LEU A 51 1.84 1.61 7.03
C LEU A 51 1.79 1.23 5.55
N LEU A 52 0.58 1.04 5.03
CA LEU A 52 0.32 0.83 3.60
C LEU A 52 0.01 2.17 2.94
N LEU A 53 0.84 2.58 1.98
CA LEU A 53 0.64 3.79 1.19
C LEU A 53 -0.02 3.45 -0.15
N MET A 54 -1.09 4.18 -0.48
CA MET A 54 -1.87 3.93 -1.68
C MET A 54 -2.37 5.22 -2.34
N PRO A 55 -2.04 5.49 -3.60
CA PRO A 55 -2.73 6.52 -4.39
C PRO A 55 -4.24 6.33 -4.46
N GLN A 56 -5.00 7.42 -4.40
CA GLN A 56 -6.48 7.40 -4.49
C GLN A 56 -7.01 6.67 -5.74
N LYS A 57 -6.27 6.73 -6.87
CA LYS A 57 -6.66 6.04 -8.12
C LYS A 57 -6.73 4.51 -7.99
N TYR A 58 -6.00 3.90 -7.05
CA TYR A 58 -6.04 2.45 -6.78
C TYR A 58 -7.10 2.06 -5.74
N LEU A 59 -7.78 3.04 -5.14
CA LEU A 59 -8.87 2.83 -4.19
C LEU A 59 -10.26 3.05 -4.84
N SER A 60 -10.29 3.23 -6.15
CA SER A 60 -11.51 3.44 -6.94
C SER A 60 -12.10 2.13 -7.45
N LEU A 61 -13.37 2.11 -7.88
CA LEU A 61 -14.03 0.89 -8.41
C LEU A 61 -13.43 0.40 -9.74
N GLU A 62 -12.75 1.28 -10.45
CA GLU A 62 -11.92 0.95 -11.59
C GLU A 62 -10.54 1.55 -11.38
N ILE A 63 -9.52 0.70 -11.50
CA ILE A 63 -8.13 1.09 -11.31
C ILE A 63 -7.37 0.97 -12.63
N PRO A 64 -6.40 1.86 -12.91
CA PRO A 64 -5.53 1.70 -14.06
C PRO A 64 -4.88 0.32 -14.05
N ASN A 65 -4.68 -0.29 -15.22
CA ASN A 65 -3.87 -1.49 -15.34
C ASN A 65 -2.54 -1.15 -16.01
N HIS A 66 -1.45 -1.22 -15.24
CA HIS A 66 -0.10 -0.89 -15.73
C HIS A 66 0.70 -2.14 -16.14
N THR A 67 0.05 -3.32 -16.21
CA THR A 67 0.71 -4.59 -16.56
C THR A 67 0.84 -4.80 -18.07
N THR A 68 0.06 -4.08 -18.87
CA THR A 68 0.03 -4.18 -20.33
C THR A 68 0.29 -2.83 -20.98
N ALA A 69 0.86 -2.83 -22.19
CA ALA A 69 1.05 -1.60 -22.98
C ALA A 69 -0.28 -0.93 -23.37
N THR A 70 -1.37 -1.70 -23.43
CA THR A 70 -2.72 -1.19 -23.62
C THR A 70 -3.25 -0.62 -22.30
N ALA A 71 -3.79 0.61 -22.35
CA ALA A 71 -4.42 1.30 -21.23
C ALA A 71 -5.75 0.62 -20.83
N SER A 72 -5.67 -0.58 -20.29
CA SER A 72 -6.82 -1.31 -19.73
C SER A 72 -7.06 -0.86 -18.28
N LYS A 73 -8.26 -1.14 -17.77
CA LYS A 73 -8.63 -0.91 -16.37
C LYS A 73 -8.97 -2.23 -15.72
N THR A 74 -8.61 -2.37 -14.45
CA THR A 74 -9.03 -3.48 -13.61
C THR A 74 -10.29 -3.08 -12.86
N LYS A 75 -11.34 -3.91 -12.93
CA LYS A 75 -12.55 -3.72 -12.14
C LYS A 75 -12.36 -4.32 -10.75
N VAL A 76 -12.59 -3.52 -9.72
CA VAL A 76 -12.45 -3.93 -8.32
C VAL A 76 -13.66 -4.78 -7.91
N THR A 77 -13.39 -5.94 -7.32
CA THR A 77 -14.41 -6.89 -6.87
C THR A 77 -14.92 -6.56 -5.46
N GLU A 78 -15.97 -7.24 -5.00
CA GLU A 78 -16.46 -7.09 -3.61
C GLU A 78 -15.45 -7.59 -2.57
N VAL A 79 -14.65 -8.62 -2.94
CA VAL A 79 -13.56 -9.14 -2.11
C VAL A 79 -12.49 -8.07 -1.93
N ASP A 80 -12.03 -7.46 -3.02
CA ASP A 80 -11.03 -6.39 -3.00
C ASP A 80 -11.50 -5.21 -2.13
N GLN A 81 -12.76 -4.80 -2.27
CA GLN A 81 -13.33 -3.74 -1.43
C GLN A 81 -13.36 -4.11 0.06
N THR A 82 -13.53 -5.39 0.37
CA THR A 82 -13.52 -5.87 1.76
C THR A 82 -12.11 -5.80 2.35
N LEU A 83 -11.08 -6.13 1.58
CA LEU A 83 -9.68 -5.94 1.97
C LEU A 83 -9.36 -4.46 2.20
N VAL A 84 -9.75 -3.58 1.28
CA VAL A 84 -9.52 -2.13 1.46
C VAL A 84 -10.21 -1.58 2.72
N ARG A 85 -11.43 -2.06 3.01
CA ARG A 85 -12.14 -1.70 4.25
C ARG A 85 -11.40 -2.20 5.49
N SER A 86 -10.96 -3.45 5.51
CA SER A 86 -10.23 -4.01 6.66
C SER A 86 -8.92 -3.27 6.94
N TRP A 87 -8.18 -2.87 5.89
CA TRP A 87 -6.96 -2.08 6.03
C TRP A 87 -7.23 -0.67 6.58
N ARG A 88 -8.35 -0.06 6.18
CA ARG A 88 -8.77 1.25 6.70
C ARG A 88 -9.18 1.17 8.17
N ASP A 89 -9.97 0.16 8.52
CA ASP A 89 -10.46 -0.05 9.89
C ASP A 89 -9.32 -0.41 10.85
N ALA A 90 -8.31 -1.14 10.36
CA ALA A 90 -7.08 -1.42 11.09
C ALA A 90 -6.15 -0.20 11.23
N GLY A 91 -6.46 0.92 10.57
CA GLY A 91 -5.68 2.16 10.64
C GLY A 91 -4.30 2.08 9.99
N LEU A 92 -4.06 1.07 9.13
CA LEU A 92 -2.78 0.88 8.44
C LEU A 92 -2.74 1.51 7.05
N LEU A 93 -3.90 1.80 6.44
CA LEU A 93 -3.98 2.41 5.10
C LEU A 93 -3.89 3.94 5.17
N TYR A 94 -2.98 4.51 4.38
CA TYR A 94 -2.94 5.93 4.09
C TYR A 94 -3.11 6.20 2.59
N THR A 95 -4.05 7.09 2.28
CA THR A 95 -4.34 7.52 0.92
C THR A 95 -3.43 8.69 0.52
N CYS A 96 -2.60 8.50 -0.52
CA CYS A 96 -1.78 9.57 -1.10
C CYS A 96 -2.66 10.57 -1.88
N ALA A 97 -2.27 11.85 -1.86
CA ALA A 97 -3.00 12.88 -2.59
C ALA A 97 -2.86 12.65 -4.12
N PRO A 98 -3.94 12.81 -4.90
CA PRO A 98 -3.94 12.48 -6.32
C PRO A 98 -3.01 13.36 -7.19
N GLU A 99 -2.61 14.53 -6.70
CA GLU A 99 -1.75 15.48 -7.39
C GLU A 99 -0.25 15.19 -7.24
N LEU A 100 0.12 14.27 -6.34
CA LEU A 100 1.50 13.96 -5.99
C LEU A 100 1.82 12.49 -6.29
N TYR A 101 3.08 12.24 -6.67
CA TYR A 101 3.59 10.88 -6.80
C TYR A 101 3.68 10.22 -5.42
N ASP A 102 3.21 8.98 -5.34
CA ASP A 102 3.31 8.12 -4.17
C ASP A 102 4.75 7.85 -3.74
N ASP A 103 5.71 7.91 -4.67
CA ASP A 103 7.13 7.77 -4.39
C ASP A 103 7.60 8.69 -3.27
N TRP A 104 7.14 9.95 -3.28
CA TRP A 104 7.49 10.92 -2.24
C TRP A 104 6.93 10.54 -0.88
N TYR A 105 5.76 9.89 -0.82
CA TYR A 105 5.14 9.51 0.43
C TYR A 105 5.88 8.36 1.10
N TRP A 106 6.20 7.28 0.36
CA TRP A 106 6.85 6.13 0.96
C TRP A 106 8.32 6.43 1.27
N MET A 107 9.01 7.20 0.43
CA MET A 107 10.38 7.66 0.74
C MET A 107 10.38 8.53 2.01
N PHE A 108 9.48 9.52 2.08
CA PHE A 108 9.40 10.41 3.24
C PHE A 108 9.02 9.64 4.51
N ALA A 109 8.01 8.76 4.44
CA ALA A 109 7.57 7.98 5.59
C ALA A 109 8.71 7.10 6.11
N THR A 110 9.40 6.37 5.23
CA THR A 110 10.53 5.52 5.63
C THR A 110 11.64 6.33 6.32
N VAL A 111 12.04 7.47 5.75
CA VAL A 111 13.10 8.30 6.35
C VAL A 111 12.64 8.96 7.64
N ALA A 112 11.40 9.44 7.71
CA ALA A 112 10.86 10.12 8.89
C ALA A 112 10.59 9.16 10.06
N GLU A 113 10.23 7.91 9.77
CA GLU A 113 10.05 6.84 10.77
C GLU A 113 11.39 6.24 11.21
N THR A 114 12.43 6.33 10.36
CA THR A 114 13.82 6.12 10.78
C THR A 114 14.23 7.28 11.67
N ARG A 115 13.83 7.25 12.94
CA ARG A 115 14.45 8.15 13.92
C ARG A 115 15.94 7.82 13.97
N ALA A 116 16.74 8.72 13.42
CA ALA A 116 18.05 9.01 13.96
C ALA A 116 17.86 9.14 15.48
N GLU A 117 18.44 8.22 16.23
CA GLU A 117 18.83 8.53 17.60
C GLU A 117 19.75 9.75 17.50
N GLU A 118 19.20 10.96 17.63
CA GLU A 118 20.03 12.11 17.91
C GLU A 118 20.65 11.87 19.30
N PRO A 119 21.98 11.80 19.42
CA PRO A 119 22.61 11.66 20.71
C PRO A 119 22.24 12.88 21.56
N ALA A 120 21.83 12.60 22.80
CA ALA A 120 21.48 13.59 23.83
C ALA A 120 22.64 14.54 24.16
#